data_AF-A0A951WMR6-F1
#
_entry.id   AF-A0A951WMR6-F1
#
_cell.length_a   1.000
_cell.length_b   1.000
_cell.length_c   1.000
_cell.angle_alpha   90.00
_cell.angle_beta   90.00
_cell.angle_gamma   90.00
#
_symmetry.space_group_name_H-M   'P 1'
#
loop_
_entity.id
_entity.type
_entity.pdbx_description
1 polymer ?
#
loop_
_entity_poly.entity_id
_entity_poly.type
_entity_poly.pdbx_seq_one_letter_code
_entity_poly.pdbx_strand_id
1 'polypeptide(L)'
;MQSEGEKWLAQKLQETFGIESDPDPLVLIQNAENYLKTELEKLGYFFLGGRTLPYWGPYIYARQENLDYLVELSEGVEPVRVVFMHDFHCMGWQNFATMGHVGTGGWAKEDALYCVASKWNREHDDFLIHYLKHEAQHKRDLRCFPQLKHDQETMEYRAKLSELIYSQNINTLKRFVAEANPDSNAPHSRASAKIAQKLSLDWDIPAIQSRSRELLFESSGAL
;
A
#
# COMPACT_ATOMS: atom_id res chain seq x y z
N MET A 1 9.17 18.79 16.21
CA MET A 1 9.28 20.21 15.82
C MET A 1 8.24 20.42 14.73
N GLN A 2 7.21 21.24 14.97
CA GLN A 2 6.16 21.50 14.00
C GLN A 2 6.70 22.36 12.85
N SER A 3 6.35 22.02 11.62
CA SER A 3 6.77 22.80 10.46
C SER A 3 5.93 24.09 10.30
N GLU A 4 6.51 25.11 9.66
CA GLU A 4 5.75 26.32 9.28
C GLU A 4 4.53 25.99 8.41
N GLY A 5 4.62 24.93 7.58
CA GLY A 5 3.51 24.46 6.77
C GLY A 5 2.33 23.94 7.60
N GLU A 6 2.58 23.26 8.72
CA GLU A 6 1.52 22.78 9.60
C GLU A 6 0.83 23.92 10.35
N LYS A 7 1.58 24.94 10.77
CA LYS A 7 1.00 26.15 11.35
C LYS A 7 0.09 26.86 10.36
N TRP A 8 0.55 27.03 9.12
CA TRP A 8 -0.23 27.64 8.06
C TRP A 8 -1.49 26.83 7.73
N LEU A 9 -1.38 25.50 7.61
CA LEU A 9 -2.51 24.62 7.36
C LEU A 9 -3.55 24.72 8.49
N ALA A 10 -3.11 24.67 9.75
CA ALA A 10 -3.98 24.80 10.90
C ALA A 10 -4.75 26.13 10.89
N GLN A 11 -4.05 27.24 10.65
CA GLN A 11 -4.68 28.55 10.50
C GLN A 11 -5.73 28.55 9.38
N LYS A 12 -5.42 27.96 8.22
CA LYS A 12 -6.37 27.92 7.10
C LYS A 12 -7.58 27.05 7.36
N LEU A 13 -7.42 25.90 8.02
CA LEU A 13 -8.53 25.05 8.42
C LEU A 13 -9.44 25.75 9.43
N GLN A 14 -8.86 26.46 10.40
CA GLN A 14 -9.60 27.28 11.34
C GLN A 14 -10.39 28.39 10.64
N GLU A 15 -9.73 29.20 9.80
CA GLU A 15 -10.37 30.32 9.09
C GLU A 15 -11.50 29.84 8.17
N THR A 16 -11.31 28.70 7.52
CA THR A 16 -12.25 28.18 6.50
C THR A 16 -13.46 27.52 7.13
N PHE A 17 -13.27 26.75 8.21
CA PHE A 17 -14.33 25.92 8.79
C PHE A 17 -14.80 26.37 10.18
N GLY A 18 -14.24 27.46 10.70
CA GLY A 18 -14.60 28.00 12.02
C GLY A 18 -14.25 27.05 13.18
N ILE A 19 -13.19 26.25 13.03
CA ILE A 19 -12.72 25.31 14.07
C ILE A 19 -12.21 26.11 15.27
N GLU A 20 -12.50 25.64 16.48
CA GLU A 20 -11.97 26.22 17.71
C GLU A 20 -10.44 26.28 17.66
N SER A 21 -9.87 27.39 18.13
CA SER A 21 -8.43 27.57 18.18
C SER A 21 -7.80 26.57 19.15
N ASP A 22 -6.68 25.97 18.73
CA ASP A 22 -5.82 25.20 19.62
C ASP A 22 -4.37 25.72 19.49
N PRO A 23 -3.65 25.91 20.61
CA PRO A 23 -2.24 26.33 20.57
C PRO A 23 -1.32 25.29 19.91
N ASP A 24 -1.73 24.02 19.80
CA ASP A 24 -1.05 22.99 19.02
C ASP A 24 -1.69 22.86 17.63
N PRO A 25 -1.00 23.31 16.56
CA PRO A 25 -1.44 23.15 15.17
C PRO A 25 -1.83 21.72 14.79
N LEU A 26 -1.19 20.70 15.35
CA LEU A 26 -1.49 19.30 15.01
C LEU A 26 -2.82 18.86 15.61
N VAL A 27 -3.11 19.31 16.84
CA VAL A 27 -4.41 19.07 17.48
C VAL A 27 -5.50 19.81 16.71
N LEU A 28 -5.25 21.06 16.29
CA LEU A 28 -6.18 21.82 15.46
C LEU A 28 -6.46 21.10 14.13
N ILE A 29 -5.43 20.66 13.41
CA ILE A 29 -5.59 19.91 12.15
C ILE A 29 -6.41 18.64 12.40
N GLN A 30 -6.12 17.88 13.47
CA GLN A 30 -6.87 16.66 13.77
C GLN A 30 -8.35 16.94 14.09
N ASN A 31 -8.63 18.00 14.83
CA ASN A 31 -9.99 18.44 15.13
C ASN A 31 -10.72 18.86 13.85
N ALA A 32 -10.05 19.58 12.95
CA ALA A 32 -10.59 19.94 11.65
C ALA A 32 -10.89 18.70 10.78
N GLU A 33 -10.00 17.71 10.74
CA GLU A 33 -10.26 16.45 10.02
C GLU A 33 -11.44 15.66 10.61
N ASN A 34 -11.61 15.65 11.93
CA ASN A 34 -12.74 14.99 12.58
C ASN A 34 -14.07 15.69 12.26
N TYR A 35 -14.06 17.03 12.25
CA TYR A 35 -15.20 17.83 11.81
C TYR A 35 -15.53 17.55 10.34
N LEU A 36 -14.53 17.64 9.45
CA LEU A 36 -14.69 17.39 8.02
C LEU A 36 -15.21 15.99 7.74
N LYS A 37 -14.68 14.97 8.43
CA LYS A 37 -15.18 13.60 8.34
C LYS A 37 -16.68 13.54 8.63
N THR A 38 -17.10 14.14 9.74
CA THR A 38 -18.51 14.15 10.16
C THR A 38 -19.41 14.84 9.13
N GLU A 39 -19.01 16.01 8.62
CA GLU A 39 -19.80 16.74 7.63
C GLU A 39 -19.84 16.04 6.26
N LEU A 40 -18.72 15.48 5.81
CA LEU A 40 -18.65 14.74 4.54
C LEU A 40 -19.47 13.45 4.60
N GLU A 41 -19.44 12.72 5.72
CA GLU A 41 -20.25 11.52 5.91
C GLU A 41 -21.75 11.83 5.88
N LYS A 42 -22.20 12.98 6.43
CA LYS A 42 -23.60 13.44 6.30
C LYS A 42 -24.00 13.71 4.85
N LEU A 43 -23.04 14.10 4.01
CA LEU A 43 -23.22 14.31 2.57
C LEU A 43 -23.08 13.03 1.75
N GLY A 44 -22.79 11.89 2.39
CA GLY A 44 -22.63 10.58 1.74
C GLY A 44 -21.23 10.32 1.19
N TYR A 45 -20.21 11.10 1.58
CA TYR A 45 -18.82 10.88 1.19
C TYR A 45 -18.04 10.11 2.28
N PHE A 46 -17.05 9.36 1.84
CA PHE A 46 -16.05 8.75 2.72
C PHE A 46 -14.84 9.68 2.87
N PHE A 47 -14.26 9.70 4.08
CA PHE A 47 -13.11 10.52 4.40
C PHE A 47 -12.02 9.70 5.13
N LEU A 48 -10.78 9.82 4.66
CA LEU A 48 -9.58 9.35 5.36
C LEU A 48 -8.58 10.50 5.49
N GLY A 49 -8.42 10.99 6.71
CA GLY A 49 -7.43 12.02 7.06
C GLY A 49 -6.07 11.44 7.42
N GLY A 50 -5.22 12.28 8.01
CA GLY A 50 -3.89 11.94 8.47
C GLY A 50 -2.80 12.27 7.46
N ARG A 51 -1.59 11.78 7.76
CA ARG A 51 -0.41 11.96 6.91
C ARG A 51 -0.19 10.76 6.00
N THR A 52 -0.06 11.04 4.72
CA THR A 52 0.74 10.21 3.84
C THR A 52 2.12 10.86 3.81
N LEU A 53 3.14 10.27 4.42
CA LEU A 53 4.39 10.99 4.68
C LEU A 53 4.97 11.66 3.43
N PRO A 54 5.51 12.89 3.55
CA PRO A 54 5.66 13.66 4.79
C PRO A 54 4.47 14.57 5.14
N TYR A 55 3.47 14.73 4.26
CA TYR A 55 2.45 15.77 4.39
C TYR A 55 1.05 15.23 4.74
N TRP A 56 0.21 16.14 5.24
CA TRP A 56 -1.22 15.92 5.36
C TRP A 56 -1.87 15.92 3.98
N GLY A 57 -2.84 15.05 3.78
CA GLY A 57 -3.53 14.93 2.50
C GLY A 57 -4.68 13.96 2.59
N PRO A 58 -5.92 14.45 2.76
CA PRO A 58 -7.05 13.58 2.94
C PRO A 58 -7.39 12.85 1.64
N TYR A 59 -7.99 11.68 1.79
CA TYR A 59 -8.70 11.00 0.72
C TYR A 59 -10.20 11.22 0.91
N ILE A 60 -10.87 11.68 -0.15
CA ILE A 60 -12.32 11.92 -0.16
C ILE A 60 -12.89 11.27 -1.41
N TYR A 61 -13.88 10.40 -1.25
CA TYR A 61 -14.46 9.61 -2.35
C TYR A 61 -15.92 9.24 -2.07
N ALA A 62 -16.70 9.00 -3.12
CA ALA A 62 -18.15 8.92 -3.00
C ALA A 62 -18.69 7.49 -2.83
N ARG A 63 -17.91 6.45 -3.19
CA ARG A 63 -18.44 5.09 -3.22
C ARG A 63 -17.41 4.04 -2.85
N GLN A 64 -17.88 2.99 -2.18
CA GLN A 64 -17.13 1.76 -1.90
C GLN A 64 -17.86 0.53 -2.43
N GLU A 65 -17.09 -0.47 -2.85
CA GLU A 65 -17.54 -1.82 -3.15
C GLU A 65 -16.66 -2.80 -2.36
N ASN A 66 -17.28 -3.65 -1.54
CA ASN A 66 -16.55 -4.63 -0.73
C ASN A 66 -16.65 -6.00 -1.40
N LEU A 67 -15.49 -6.63 -1.61
CA LEU A 67 -15.42 -7.99 -2.15
C LEU A 67 -14.47 -8.84 -1.34
N ASP A 68 -14.91 -10.05 -1.03
CA ASP A 68 -14.12 -11.04 -0.32
C ASP A 68 -13.47 -11.99 -1.33
N TYR A 69 -12.15 -12.12 -1.25
CA TYR A 69 -11.31 -12.98 -2.08
C TYR A 69 -10.77 -14.14 -1.26
N LEU A 70 -10.74 -15.33 -1.86
CA LEU A 70 -9.95 -16.45 -1.39
C LEU A 70 -8.67 -16.50 -2.23
N VAL A 71 -7.60 -15.90 -1.72
CA VAL A 71 -6.37 -15.74 -2.48
C VAL A 71 -5.52 -16.99 -2.34
N GLU A 72 -5.30 -17.69 -3.45
CA GLU A 72 -4.37 -18.82 -3.49
C GLU A 72 -2.92 -18.32 -3.39
N LEU A 73 -2.21 -18.74 -2.36
CA LEU A 73 -0.77 -18.56 -2.17
C LEU A 73 -0.09 -19.94 -2.16
N SER A 74 1.21 -19.99 -2.41
CA SER A 74 1.96 -21.26 -2.42
C SER A 74 1.93 -21.99 -1.09
N GLU A 75 1.72 -21.26 0.01
CA GLU A 75 1.65 -21.80 1.36
C GLU A 75 0.19 -22.14 1.78
N GLY A 76 -0.82 -21.81 0.97
CA GLY A 76 -2.24 -22.07 1.24
C GLY A 76 -3.15 -20.93 0.80
N VAL A 77 -4.43 -21.01 1.16
CA VAL A 77 -5.42 -19.96 0.83
C VAL A 77 -5.48 -18.91 1.94
N GLU A 78 -5.44 -17.63 1.58
CA GLU A 78 -5.59 -16.51 2.51
C GLU A 78 -6.87 -15.71 2.17
N PRO A 79 -7.86 -15.65 3.08
CA PRO A 79 -9.05 -14.82 2.92
C PRO A 79 -8.70 -13.33 3.04
N VAL A 80 -9.11 -12.54 2.05
CA VAL A 80 -8.83 -11.11 1.99
C VAL A 80 -10.08 -10.34 1.58
N ARG A 81 -10.48 -9.38 2.40
CA ARG A 81 -11.46 -8.37 2.00
C ARG A 81 -10.77 -7.24 1.25
N VAL A 82 -11.26 -6.90 0.07
CA VAL A 82 -10.85 -5.73 -0.69
C VAL A 82 -12.01 -4.72 -0.72
N VAL A 83 -11.73 -3.51 -0.24
CA VAL A 83 -12.60 -2.34 -0.30
C VAL A 83 -12.16 -1.51 -1.50
N PHE A 84 -12.90 -1.63 -2.60
CA PHE A 84 -12.68 -0.80 -3.78
C PHE A 84 -13.29 0.57 -3.58
N MET A 85 -12.46 1.60 -3.61
CA MET A 85 -12.86 2.99 -3.48
C MET A 85 -12.99 3.60 -4.88
N HIS A 86 -14.12 4.26 -5.12
CA HIS A 86 -14.48 4.85 -6.40
C HIS A 86 -14.81 6.33 -6.25
N ASP A 87 -14.75 7.05 -7.37
CA ASP A 87 -15.30 8.39 -7.50
C ASP A 87 -14.63 9.37 -6.51
N PHE A 88 -13.29 9.43 -6.59
CA PHE A 88 -12.47 10.29 -5.74
C PHE A 88 -12.63 11.77 -6.09
N HIS A 89 -12.84 12.58 -5.05
CA HIS A 89 -12.81 14.04 -5.08
C HIS A 89 -11.47 14.60 -4.58
N CYS A 90 -10.77 13.86 -3.72
CA CYS A 90 -9.43 14.21 -3.26
C CYS A 90 -8.60 12.93 -3.07
N MET A 91 -7.38 12.89 -3.60
CA MET A 91 -6.50 11.70 -3.58
C MET A 91 -5.18 11.99 -2.85
N GLY A 92 -5.22 12.80 -1.79
CA GLY A 92 -4.05 13.17 -1.01
C GLY A 92 -3.08 14.12 -1.73
N TRP A 93 -2.02 14.49 -1.02
CA TRP A 93 -1.12 15.57 -1.42
C TRP A 93 -0.27 15.24 -2.65
N GLN A 94 0.16 13.98 -2.83
CA GLN A 94 1.00 13.57 -3.97
C GLN A 94 0.23 13.76 -5.28
N ASN A 95 -1.03 13.34 -5.28
CA ASN A 95 -1.92 13.49 -6.43
C ASN A 95 -2.13 14.97 -6.76
N PHE A 96 -2.42 15.78 -5.75
CA PHE A 96 -2.57 17.23 -5.93
C PHE A 96 -1.29 17.89 -6.47
N ALA A 97 -0.14 17.65 -5.82
CA ALA A 97 1.14 18.28 -6.16
C ALA A 97 1.65 17.88 -7.55
N THR A 98 1.26 16.70 -8.04
CA THR A 98 1.68 16.17 -9.34
C THR A 98 0.56 16.21 -10.38
N MET A 99 -0.52 16.97 -10.15
CA MET A 99 -1.66 17.08 -11.07
C MET A 99 -2.21 15.72 -11.53
N GLY A 100 -2.22 14.75 -10.63
CA GLY A 100 -2.74 13.40 -10.86
C GLY A 100 -1.72 12.37 -11.35
N HIS A 101 -0.47 12.74 -11.63
CA HIS A 101 0.54 11.82 -12.15
C HIS A 101 0.98 10.77 -11.11
N VAL A 102 1.11 11.16 -9.85
CA VAL A 102 1.56 10.30 -8.74
C VAL A 102 0.48 10.20 -7.69
N GLY A 103 0.25 9.00 -7.17
CA GLY A 103 -0.65 8.78 -6.05
C GLY A 103 -0.69 7.30 -5.67
N THR A 104 -1.18 7.03 -4.47
CA THR A 104 -1.27 5.67 -3.93
C THR A 104 -2.32 4.85 -4.68
N GLY A 105 -1.98 3.60 -5.03
CA GLY A 105 -2.90 2.65 -5.68
C GLY A 105 -3.79 1.89 -4.70
N GLY A 106 -3.43 1.87 -3.42
CA GLY A 106 -4.16 1.25 -2.34
C GLY A 106 -3.30 1.14 -1.08
N TRP A 107 -3.88 0.66 0.03
CA TRP A 107 -3.16 0.41 1.28
C TRP A 107 -3.81 -0.73 2.05
N ALA A 108 -3.01 -1.40 2.88
CA ALA A 108 -3.50 -2.44 3.79
C ALA A 108 -3.87 -1.87 5.15
N LYS A 109 -4.92 -2.41 5.75
CA LYS A 109 -5.24 -2.32 7.18
C LYS A 109 -5.42 -3.74 7.72
N GLU A 110 -5.54 -3.85 9.05
CA GLU A 110 -5.74 -5.14 9.72
C GLU A 110 -7.02 -5.86 9.23
N ASP A 111 -8.08 -5.09 8.95
CA ASP A 111 -9.38 -5.57 8.52
C ASP A 111 -9.47 -5.87 7.02
N ALA A 112 -8.93 -5.00 6.18
CA ALA A 112 -9.12 -5.07 4.73
C ALA A 112 -8.00 -4.39 3.93
N LEU A 113 -7.94 -4.70 2.65
CA LEU A 113 -7.16 -3.96 1.66
C LEU A 113 -8.04 -2.88 1.04
N TYR A 114 -7.58 -1.64 1.07
CA TYR A 114 -8.27 -0.52 0.45
C TYR A 114 -7.64 -0.25 -0.91
N CYS A 115 -8.40 -0.42 -1.97
CA CYS A 115 -7.92 -0.35 -3.35
C CYS A 115 -8.52 0.86 -4.07
N VAL A 116 -7.70 1.71 -4.68
CA VAL A 116 -8.18 2.79 -5.55
C VAL A 116 -8.60 2.16 -6.88
N ALA A 117 -9.90 1.95 -7.07
CA ALA A 117 -10.40 1.08 -8.12
C ALA A 117 -9.99 1.54 -9.54
N SER A 118 -9.90 2.85 -9.77
CA SER A 118 -9.51 3.42 -11.07
C SER A 118 -8.05 3.14 -11.47
N LYS A 119 -7.20 2.68 -10.53
CA LYS A 119 -5.79 2.34 -10.80
C LYS A 119 -5.60 0.91 -11.27
N TRP A 120 -6.64 0.06 -11.23
CA TRP A 120 -6.50 -1.38 -11.43
C TRP A 120 -7.55 -1.93 -12.38
N ASN A 121 -7.11 -2.77 -13.32
CA ASN A 121 -8.00 -3.69 -14.00
C ASN A 121 -8.06 -4.99 -13.18
N ARG A 122 -9.22 -5.30 -12.62
CA ARG A 122 -9.45 -6.42 -11.70
C ARG A 122 -9.20 -7.81 -12.29
N GLU A 123 -9.23 -7.92 -13.62
CA GLU A 123 -8.99 -9.18 -14.33
C GLU A 123 -7.53 -9.32 -14.80
N HIS A 124 -6.73 -8.26 -14.66
CA HIS A 124 -5.35 -8.23 -15.12
C HIS A 124 -4.37 -8.69 -14.03
N ASP A 125 -3.24 -9.25 -14.46
CA ASP A 125 -2.15 -9.70 -13.58
C ASP A 125 -1.64 -8.58 -12.66
N ASP A 126 -1.69 -7.32 -13.10
CA ASP A 126 -1.32 -6.19 -12.25
C ASP A 126 -2.14 -6.14 -10.96
N PHE A 127 -3.44 -6.39 -11.04
CA PHE A 127 -4.27 -6.48 -9.84
C PHE A 127 -4.13 -7.84 -9.16
N LEU A 128 -4.31 -8.94 -9.91
CA LEU A 128 -4.43 -10.27 -9.32
C LEU A 128 -3.13 -10.76 -8.70
N ILE A 129 -1.99 -10.39 -9.27
CA ILE A 129 -0.67 -10.83 -8.84
C ILE A 129 0.03 -9.70 -8.08
N HIS A 130 0.23 -8.54 -8.72
CA HIS A 130 1.11 -7.51 -8.17
C HIS A 130 0.50 -6.71 -7.02
N TYR A 131 -0.83 -6.70 -6.90
CA TYR A 131 -1.52 -6.13 -5.75
C TYR A 131 -2.07 -7.22 -4.83
N LEU A 132 -3.00 -8.04 -5.31
CA LEU A 132 -3.79 -8.93 -4.46
C LEU A 132 -2.95 -10.05 -3.82
N LYS A 133 -2.12 -10.76 -4.59
CA LYS A 133 -1.24 -11.80 -4.02
C LYS A 133 -0.11 -11.23 -3.16
N HIS A 134 0.42 -10.07 -3.53
CA HIS A 134 1.42 -9.35 -2.75
C HIS A 134 0.88 -9.03 -1.34
N GLU A 135 -0.24 -8.32 -1.28
CA GLU A 135 -0.85 -7.91 -0.01
C GLU A 135 -1.42 -9.09 0.79
N ALA A 136 -1.94 -10.13 0.11
CA ALA A 136 -2.33 -11.37 0.77
C ALA A 136 -1.14 -12.08 1.43
N GLN A 137 0.04 -12.05 0.81
CA GLN A 137 1.25 -12.61 1.41
C GLN A 137 1.64 -11.82 2.67
N HIS A 138 1.59 -10.49 2.64
CA HIS A 138 1.81 -9.67 3.85
C HIS A 138 0.86 -10.03 4.98
N LYS A 139 -0.44 -10.16 4.68
CA LYS A 139 -1.45 -10.56 5.67
C LYS A 139 -1.16 -11.92 6.28
N ARG A 140 -0.84 -12.91 5.43
CA ARG A 140 -0.49 -14.26 5.85
C ARG A 140 0.78 -14.26 6.72
N ASP A 141 1.80 -13.53 6.29
CA ASP A 141 3.08 -13.42 6.98
C ASP A 141 2.92 -12.85 8.38
N LEU A 142 2.14 -11.77 8.55
CA LEU A 142 1.86 -11.21 9.88
C LEU A 142 1.06 -12.15 10.77
N ARG A 143 0.17 -12.97 10.19
CA ARG A 143 -0.62 -13.96 10.93
C ARG A 143 0.23 -15.14 11.39
N CYS A 144 1.13 -15.63 10.55
CA CYS A 144 1.98 -16.79 10.84
C CYS A 144 3.26 -16.42 11.60
N PHE A 145 3.80 -15.23 11.34
CA PHE A 145 5.08 -14.73 11.85
C PHE A 145 4.92 -13.28 12.36
N PRO A 146 4.24 -13.04 13.49
CA PRO A 146 4.00 -11.69 14.01
C PRO A 146 5.26 -10.84 14.22
N GLN A 147 6.42 -11.48 14.43
CA GLN A 147 7.72 -10.83 14.52
C GLN A 147 8.13 -10.04 13.26
N LEU A 148 7.61 -10.44 12.08
CA LEU A 148 7.86 -9.75 10.82
C LEU A 148 7.27 -8.35 10.76
N LYS A 149 6.37 -7.99 11.70
CA LYS A 149 5.86 -6.61 11.83
C LYS A 149 6.97 -5.56 11.86
N HIS A 150 8.14 -5.91 12.38
CA HIS A 150 9.30 -5.01 12.47
C HIS A 150 10.37 -5.27 11.40
N ASP A 151 10.17 -6.25 10.52
CA ASP A 151 11.08 -6.61 9.42
C ASP A 151 10.36 -6.47 8.06
N GLN A 152 10.13 -5.21 7.69
CA GLN A 152 9.43 -4.84 6.46
C GLN A 152 10.18 -5.31 5.20
N GLU A 153 11.51 -5.42 5.25
CA GLU A 153 12.27 -5.91 4.09
C GLU A 153 12.02 -7.39 3.83
N THR A 154 11.98 -8.23 4.88
CA THR A 154 11.64 -9.65 4.72
C THR A 154 10.20 -9.82 4.26
N MET A 155 9.26 -9.03 4.77
CA MET A 155 7.88 -9.03 4.27
C MET A 155 7.81 -8.72 2.78
N GLU A 156 8.45 -7.61 2.34
CA GLU A 156 8.50 -7.23 0.93
C GLU A 156 9.17 -8.29 0.04
N TYR A 157 10.24 -8.91 0.54
CA TYR A 157 10.92 -9.98 -0.16
C TYR A 157 10.01 -11.20 -0.37
N ARG A 158 9.30 -11.62 0.67
CA ARG A 158 8.36 -12.76 0.61
C ARG A 158 7.16 -12.46 -0.30
N ALA A 159 6.60 -11.26 -0.23
CA ALA A 159 5.52 -10.81 -1.11
C ALA A 159 5.97 -10.76 -2.60
N LYS A 160 7.17 -10.26 -2.89
CA LYS A 160 7.75 -10.28 -4.24
C LYS A 160 8.02 -11.69 -4.77
N LEU A 161 8.43 -12.63 -3.90
CA LEU A 161 8.52 -14.05 -4.28
C LEU A 161 7.14 -14.61 -4.65
N SER A 162 6.10 -14.27 -3.88
CA SER A 162 4.71 -14.63 -4.21
C SER A 162 4.32 -14.09 -5.60
N GLU A 163 4.64 -12.85 -5.94
CA GLU A 163 4.38 -12.32 -7.28
C GLU A 163 5.07 -13.14 -8.39
N LEU A 164 6.34 -13.50 -8.21
CA LEU A 164 7.11 -14.29 -9.19
C LEU A 164 6.57 -15.71 -9.37
N ILE A 165 6.07 -16.34 -8.30
CA ILE A 165 5.49 -17.69 -8.34
C ILE A 165 4.29 -17.78 -9.30
N TYR A 166 3.52 -16.69 -9.44
CA TYR A 166 2.30 -16.66 -10.25
C TYR A 166 2.45 -15.90 -11.57
N SER A 167 3.54 -15.14 -11.75
CA SER A 167 3.81 -14.38 -12.96
C SER A 167 3.99 -15.30 -14.18
N GLN A 168 3.37 -14.94 -15.30
CA GLN A 168 3.45 -15.71 -16.56
C GLN A 168 4.51 -15.20 -17.54
N ASN A 169 5.20 -14.11 -17.20
CA ASN A 169 6.21 -13.50 -18.05
C ASN A 169 7.35 -12.89 -17.22
N ILE A 170 8.47 -12.60 -17.90
CA ILE A 170 9.71 -12.17 -17.24
C ILE A 170 9.66 -10.71 -16.78
N ASN A 171 8.62 -9.95 -17.12
CA ASN A 171 8.58 -8.51 -16.85
C ASN A 171 8.53 -8.20 -15.36
N THR A 172 7.91 -9.07 -14.54
CA THR A 172 7.94 -8.95 -13.08
C THR A 172 9.37 -8.97 -12.55
N LEU A 173 10.18 -9.94 -13.00
CA LEU A 173 11.58 -10.02 -12.60
C LEU A 173 12.38 -8.83 -13.15
N LYS A 174 12.16 -8.43 -14.41
CA LYS A 174 12.81 -7.22 -14.98
C LYS A 174 12.50 -5.98 -14.18
N ARG A 175 11.25 -5.80 -13.75
CA ARG A 175 10.82 -4.68 -12.91
C ARG A 175 11.56 -4.70 -11.58
N PHE A 176 11.64 -5.84 -10.91
CA PHE A 176 12.39 -5.94 -9.65
C PHE A 176 13.88 -5.70 -9.84
N VAL A 177 14.49 -6.17 -10.93
CA VAL A 177 15.88 -5.83 -11.26
C VAL A 177 16.06 -4.31 -11.48
N ALA A 178 15.09 -3.64 -12.11
CA ALA A 178 15.15 -2.19 -12.32
C ALA A 178 14.92 -1.39 -11.01
N GLU A 179 14.14 -1.92 -10.08
CA GLU A 179 13.87 -1.32 -8.76
C GLU A 179 14.96 -1.61 -7.72
N ALA A 180 15.87 -2.55 -8.01
CA ALA A 180 16.88 -3.03 -7.08
C ALA A 180 17.84 -1.91 -6.67
N ASN A 181 17.82 -1.58 -5.37
CA ASN A 181 18.79 -0.68 -4.78
C ASN A 181 19.05 -1.09 -3.32
N PRO A 182 20.18 -1.76 -3.02
CA PRO A 182 20.49 -2.25 -1.67
C PRO A 182 20.76 -1.11 -0.67
N ASP A 183 21.17 0.07 -1.15
CA ASP A 183 21.48 1.25 -0.31
C ASP A 183 20.25 2.13 -0.04
N SER A 184 19.08 1.74 -0.56
CA SER A 184 17.83 2.45 -0.35
C SER A 184 17.29 2.28 1.07
N ASN A 185 16.73 3.35 1.63
CA ASN A 185 15.96 3.25 2.88
C ASN A 185 14.56 2.62 2.68
N ALA A 186 14.12 2.43 1.43
CA ALA A 186 12.83 1.82 1.11
C ALA A 186 12.90 0.28 1.12
N PRO A 187 12.07 -0.41 1.94
CA PRO A 187 12.03 -1.87 1.99
C PRO A 187 11.83 -2.55 0.63
N HIS A 188 10.94 -2.00 -0.22
CA HIS A 188 10.72 -2.51 -1.58
C HIS A 188 12.02 -2.59 -2.41
N SER A 189 12.84 -1.54 -2.40
CA SER A 189 14.08 -1.49 -3.20
C SER A 189 15.12 -2.49 -2.71
N ARG A 190 15.23 -2.67 -1.38
CA ARG A 190 16.16 -3.65 -0.79
C ARG A 190 15.69 -5.09 -1.04
N ALA A 191 14.39 -5.35 -0.90
CA ALA A 191 13.79 -6.62 -1.27
C ALA A 191 13.98 -6.96 -2.75
N SER A 192 13.79 -5.98 -3.66
CA SER A 192 14.12 -6.10 -5.09
C SER A 192 15.59 -6.43 -5.33
N ALA A 193 16.53 -5.82 -4.59
CA ALA A 193 17.94 -6.16 -4.68
C ALA A 193 18.24 -7.61 -4.25
N LYS A 194 17.58 -8.09 -3.19
CA LYS A 194 17.68 -9.50 -2.73
C LYS A 194 17.13 -10.48 -3.77
N ILE A 195 16.01 -10.15 -4.42
CA ILE A 195 15.46 -10.91 -5.55
C ILE A 195 16.46 -10.95 -6.71
N ALA A 196 16.99 -9.79 -7.12
CA ALA A 196 17.94 -9.70 -8.22
C ALA A 196 19.20 -10.53 -7.93
N GLN A 197 19.75 -10.48 -6.72
CA GLN A 197 20.92 -11.29 -6.35
C GLN A 197 20.67 -12.81 -6.46
N LYS A 198 19.45 -13.26 -6.11
CA LYS A 198 19.12 -14.69 -6.02
C LYS A 198 18.55 -15.29 -7.31
N LEU A 199 18.06 -14.47 -8.23
CA LEU A 199 17.33 -14.92 -9.43
C LEU A 199 17.83 -14.32 -10.76
N SER A 200 18.78 -13.37 -10.78
CA SER A 200 19.17 -12.61 -11.99
C SER A 200 19.88 -13.39 -13.10
N LEU A 201 20.01 -14.72 -12.99
CA LEU A 201 20.68 -15.56 -13.98
C LEU A 201 19.72 -16.44 -14.80
N ASP A 202 18.47 -16.60 -14.36
CA ASP A 202 17.50 -17.51 -14.98
C ASP A 202 16.34 -16.70 -15.56
N TRP A 203 16.28 -16.57 -16.89
CA TRP A 203 15.18 -15.92 -17.61
C TRP A 203 14.06 -16.89 -18.04
N ASP A 204 14.10 -18.12 -17.53
CA ASP A 204 13.11 -19.15 -17.79
C ASP A 204 11.99 -19.13 -16.73
N ILE A 205 10.74 -19.02 -17.16
CA ILE A 205 9.60 -18.80 -16.24
C ILE A 205 9.40 -19.97 -15.27
N PRO A 206 9.34 -21.24 -15.71
CA PRO A 206 9.26 -22.37 -14.78
C PRO A 206 10.41 -22.41 -13.77
N ALA A 207 11.65 -22.12 -14.20
CA ALA A 207 12.79 -22.06 -13.30
C ALA A 207 12.65 -20.94 -12.25
N ILE A 208 12.26 -19.73 -12.67
CA ILE A 208 11.99 -18.59 -11.77
C ILE A 208 10.90 -18.96 -10.76
N GLN A 209 9.79 -19.55 -11.21
CA GLN A 209 8.68 -19.94 -10.35
C GLN A 209 9.11 -21.02 -9.35
N SER A 210 9.83 -22.06 -9.79
CA SER A 210 10.35 -23.12 -8.91
C SER A 210 11.29 -22.55 -7.87
N ARG A 211 12.28 -21.76 -8.29
CA ARG A 211 13.26 -21.17 -7.38
C ARG A 211 12.61 -20.18 -6.42
N SER A 212 11.59 -19.44 -6.86
CA SER A 212 10.84 -18.54 -5.98
C SER A 212 10.07 -19.29 -4.88
N ARG A 213 9.51 -20.48 -5.18
CA ARG A 213 8.88 -21.34 -4.16
C ARG A 213 9.89 -21.84 -3.13
N GLU A 214 11.06 -22.29 -3.59
CA GLU A 214 12.15 -22.74 -2.70
C GLU A 214 12.61 -21.60 -1.78
N LEU A 215 12.89 -20.43 -2.34
CA LEU A 215 13.32 -19.25 -1.59
C LEU A 215 12.27 -18.79 -0.58
N LEU A 216 10.99 -18.91 -0.91
CA LEU A 216 9.90 -18.57 0.00
C LEU A 216 9.87 -19.55 1.17
N PHE A 217 9.96 -20.85 0.89
CA PHE A 217 10.03 -21.90 1.92
C PHE A 217 11.27 -21.76 2.83
N GLU A 218 12.46 -21.54 2.23
CA GLU A 218 13.70 -21.27 2.97
C GLU A 218 13.55 -20.08 3.93
N SER A 219 12.90 -19.00 3.46
CA SER A 219 12.67 -17.82 4.30
C SER A 219 11.71 -18.10 5.45
N SER A 220 10.73 -18.99 5.29
CA SER A 220 9.83 -19.40 6.39
C SER A 220 10.58 -20.21 7.46
N GLY A 221 11.53 -21.05 7.08
CA GLY A 221 12.32 -21.86 8.03
C GLY A 221 13.34 -21.06 8.83
N ALA A 222 13.65 -19.84 8.42
CA ALA A 222 14.56 -18.93 9.11
C ALA A 222 13.84 -17.97 10.09
N LEU A 223 12.50 -18.02 10.15
CA LEU A 223 11.63 -17.15 10.94
C LEU A 223 11.02 -17.86 12.13
#